data_AF-A0A5E4UR53-F1
#
_entry.id   AF-A0A5E4UR53-F1
#
_cell.length_a   1.000
_cell.length_b   1.000
_cell.length_c   1.000
_cell.angle_alpha   90.00
_cell.angle_beta   90.00
_cell.angle_gamma   90.00
#
_symmetry.space_group_name_H-M   'P 1'
#
loop_
_entity.id
_entity.type
_entity.pdbx_description
1 polymer ?
#
loop_
_entity_poly.entity_id
_entity_poly.type
_entity_poly.pdbx_seq_one_letter_code
_entity_poly.pdbx_strand_id
1 'polypeptide(L)' 'MSEPRIATHLDAKALGYCNAGLRRWFPRDGVTFDDFRRQGVSTDWLRATGDAMAIRLAEHVERAETGAKA' A
#
# COMPACT_ATOMS: atom_id res chain seq x y z
N MET A 1 4.29 -3.29 19.41
CA MET A 1 3.75 -3.74 18.12
C MET A 1 3.37 -2.49 17.37
N SER A 2 4.04 -2.19 16.26
CA SER A 2 3.74 -0.98 15.48
C SER A 2 2.30 -1.04 14.99
N GLU A 3 1.57 0.07 15.09
CA GLU A 3 0.21 0.14 14.58
C GLU A 3 0.20 -0.02 13.06
N PRO A 4 -0.76 -0.78 12.49
CA PRO A 4 -0.89 -0.93 11.05
C PRO A 4 -1.05 0.43 10.38
N ARG A 5 -0.08 0.79 9.53
CA ARG A 5 -0.11 2.07 8.82
C ARG A 5 -1.01 1.96 7.59
N ILE A 6 -1.62 3.07 7.19
CA ILE A 6 -2.45 3.10 6.00
C ILE A 6 -1.60 3.52 4.80
N ALA A 7 -1.43 2.61 3.85
CA ALA A 7 -0.87 2.90 2.55
C ALA A 7 -1.95 3.45 1.63
N THR A 8 -1.61 4.48 0.86
CA THR A 8 -2.51 5.12 -0.10
C THR A 8 -1.95 5.03 -1.52
N HIS A 9 -2.78 5.39 -2.49
CA HIS A 9 -2.35 5.46 -3.89
C HIS A 9 -1.21 6.48 -4.13
N LEU A 10 -1.06 7.48 -3.25
CA LEU A 10 0.03 8.46 -3.35
C LEU A 10 1.38 7.81 -3.03
N ASP A 11 1.42 6.95 -2.03
CA ASP A 11 2.63 6.20 -1.65
C ASP A 11 3.04 5.22 -2.76
N ALA A 12 2.05 4.55 -3.36
CA ALA A 12 2.28 3.72 -4.53
C ALA A 12 2.82 4.54 -5.72
N LYS A 13 2.30 5.75 -5.93
CA LYS A 13 2.80 6.66 -6.96
C LYS A 13 4.23 7.14 -6.66
N ALA A 14 4.57 7.40 -5.39
CA ALA A 14 5.91 7.78 -4.96
C ALA A 14 6.95 6.68 -5.22
N LEU A 15 6.53 5.41 -5.15
CA LEU A 15 7.33 4.24 -5.54
C LEU A 15 7.44 4.04 -7.07
N GLY A 16 6.70 4.81 -7.88
CA GLY A 16 6.65 4.65 -9.33
C GLY A 16 5.67 3.56 -9.80
N TYR A 17 4.74 3.11 -8.97
CA TYR A 17 3.73 2.14 -9.38
C TYR A 17 2.69 2.78 -10.30
N CYS A 18 2.35 2.05 -11.35
CA CYS A 18 1.31 2.47 -12.30
C CYS A 18 -0.07 1.95 -11.86
N ASN A 19 -1.11 2.73 -12.17
CA ASN A 19 -2.49 2.35 -11.87
C ASN A 19 -2.90 1.03 -12.53
N ALA A 20 -2.34 0.71 -13.70
CA ALA A 20 -2.59 -0.56 -14.38
C ALA A 20 -2.07 -1.77 -13.59
N GLY A 21 -0.86 -1.65 -13.02
CA GLY A 21 -0.25 -2.69 -12.17
C GLY A 21 -1.02 -2.86 -10.87
N LEU A 22 -1.35 -1.74 -10.20
CA LEU A 22 -2.16 -1.76 -8.98
C LEU A 22 -3.51 -2.43 -9.20
N ARG A 23 -4.25 -2.07 -10.26
CA ARG A 23 -5.54 -2.69 -10.59
C ARG A 23 -5.46 -4.20 -10.85
N ARG A 24 -4.32 -4.70 -11.33
CA ARG A 24 -4.11 -6.13 -11.59
C ARG A 24 -3.76 -6.89 -10.32
N TRP A 25 -3.16 -6.20 -9.37
CA TRP A 25 -2.72 -6.76 -8.10
C TRP A 25 -3.83 -6.76 -7.03
N PHE A 26 -4.75 -5.79 -7.06
CA PHE A 26 -5.96 -5.86 -6.24
C PHE A 26 -6.83 -7.07 -6.65
N PRO A 27 -7.18 -7.96 -5.71
CA PRO A 27 -8.04 -9.09 -5.99
C PRO A 27 -9.43 -8.61 -6.41
N ARG A 28 -10.15 -9.43 -7.19
CA ARG A 28 -11.54 -9.13 -7.55
C ARG A 28 -12.49 -9.24 -6.36
N ASP A 29 -12.15 -10.11 -5.40
CA ASP A 29 -12.87 -10.30 -4.16
C ASP A 29 -12.06 -9.70 -3.00
N GLY A 30 -12.61 -8.69 -2.32
CA GLY A 30 -11.95 -7.97 -1.23
C GLY A 30 -11.89 -6.47 -1.48
N VAL A 31 -10.74 -5.85 -1.19
CA VAL A 31 -10.54 -4.42 -1.38
C VAL A 31 -10.29 -4.13 -2.86
N THR A 32 -11.13 -3.28 -3.46
CA THR A 32 -10.92 -2.87 -4.85
C THR A 32 -9.92 -1.73 -4.96
N PHE A 33 -9.39 -1.49 -6.16
CA PHE A 33 -8.53 -0.33 -6.41
C PHE A 33 -9.21 1.01 -6.08
N ASP A 34 -10.54 1.14 -6.25
CA ASP A 34 -11.22 2.39 -5.91
C ASP A 34 -11.33 2.56 -4.38
N ASP A 35 -11.55 1.47 -3.64
CA ASP A 35 -11.53 1.48 -2.17
C ASP A 35 -10.14 1.88 -1.65
N PHE A 36 -9.08 1.29 -2.20
CA PHE A 36 -7.69 1.68 -1.90
C PHE A 36 -7.43 3.16 -2.18
N ARG A 37 -7.98 3.70 -3.27
CA ARG A 37 -7.79 5.10 -3.62
C ARG A 37 -8.54 6.05 -2.67
N ARG A 38 -9.70 5.64 -2.16
CA ARG A 38 -10.55 6.44 -1.26
C ARG A 38 -10.13 6.34 0.20
N GLN A 39 -9.82 5.14 0.66
CA GLN A 39 -9.65 4.81 2.08
C GLN A 39 -8.22 4.35 2.41
N GLY A 40 -7.44 3.92 1.41
CA GLY A 40 -6.17 3.24 1.63
C GLY A 40 -6.35 1.80 2.12
N VAL A 41 -5.24 1.10 2.34
CA VAL A 41 -5.22 -0.22 2.99
C VAL A 41 -4.13 -0.29 4.03
N SER A 42 -4.29 -1.15 5.03
CA SER A 42 -3.27 -1.32 6.06
C SER A 42 -2.01 -2.03 5.52
N THR A 43 -0.86 -1.70 6.09
CA THR A 43 0.41 -2.39 5.81
C THR A 43 0.36 -3.87 6.17
N ASP A 44 -0.41 -4.23 7.19
CA ASP A 44 -0.68 -5.64 7.52
C ASP A 44 -1.47 -6.36 6.42
N TRP A 45 -2.48 -5.71 5.86
CA TRP A 45 -3.23 -6.28 4.73
C TRP A 45 -2.32 -6.47 3.52
N LEU A 46 -1.50 -5.46 3.20
CA LEU A 46 -0.50 -5.54 2.13
C LEU A 46 0.44 -6.74 2.34
N ARG A 47 0.99 -6.92 3.54
CA ARG A 47 1.85 -8.05 3.88
C ARG A 47 1.11 -9.39 3.80
N ALA A 48 -0.15 -9.44 4.20
CA ALA A 48 -0.99 -10.63 4.13
C ALA A 48 -1.30 -11.08 2.69
N THR A 49 -1.23 -10.17 1.70
CA THR A 49 -1.39 -10.55 0.29
C THR A 49 -0.27 -11.47 -0.22
N GLY A 50 0.91 -11.46 0.43
CA GLY A 50 2.08 -12.24 0.03
C GLY A 50 2.76 -11.77 -1.26
N ASP A 51 2.31 -10.67 -1.86
CA ASP A 51 2.89 -10.13 -3.08
C ASP A 51 4.12 -9.24 -2.80
N ALA A 52 5.15 -9.39 -3.62
CA ALA A 52 6.42 -8.68 -3.41
C ALA A 52 6.30 -7.16 -3.57
N MET A 53 5.42 -6.68 -4.47
CA MET A 53 5.15 -5.25 -4.63
C MET A 53 4.33 -4.72 -3.45
N ALA A 54 3.43 -5.54 -2.89
CA ALA A 54 2.69 -5.21 -1.68
C ALA A 54 3.57 -4.94 -0.48
N ILE A 55 4.45 -5.89 -0.22
CA ILE A 55 5.35 -5.85 0.92
C ILE A 55 6.26 -4.65 0.77
N ARG A 56 6.72 -4.36 -0.45
CA ARG A 56 7.53 -3.17 -0.75
C ARG A 56 6.78 -1.86 -0.52
N LEU A 57 5.49 -1.78 -0.87
CA LEU A 57 4.65 -0.62 -0.55
C LEU A 57 4.48 -0.44 0.97
N ALA A 58 4.21 -1.54 1.68
CA ALA A 58 4.09 -1.53 3.14
C ALA A 58 5.36 -1.00 3.82
N GLU A 59 6.52 -1.52 3.41
CA GLU A 59 7.81 -1.06 3.91
C GLU A 59 8.10 0.40 3.57
N HIS A 60 7.71 0.86 2.38
CA HIS A 60 7.89 2.26 2.00
C HIS A 60 7.09 3.20 2.90
N VAL A 61 5.82 2.88 3.16
CA VAL A 61 4.94 3.68 4.02
C VAL A 61 5.44 3.69 5.46
N GLU A 62 5.87 2.55 5.99
CA GLU A 62 6.47 2.45 7.33
C GLU A 62 7.77 3.27 7.46
N ARG A 63 8.59 3.31 6.40
CA ARG A 63 9.83 4.12 6.36
C ARG A 63 9.57 5.61 6.15
N ALA A 64 8.63 5.99 5.30
CA ALA A 64 8.32 7.38 4.99
C ALA A 64 7.88 8.16 6.24
N GLU A 65 7.09 7.54 7.10
CA GLU A 65 6.69 8.11 8.40
C GLU A 65 7.86 8.29 9.37
N THR A 66 8.85 7.39 9.32
CA THR A 66 10.05 7.49 10.15
C THR A 66 10.99 8.60 9.64
N GLY A 67 10.92 8.93 8.35
CA GLY A 67 11.68 10.01 7.71
C GLY A 67 10.98 11.38 7.66
N ALA A 68 9.66 11.45 7.85
CA ALA A 68 8.88 12.70 7.79
C ALA A 68 8.88 13.50 9.11
N LYS A 69 9.69 13.10 10.11
CA LYS A 69 10.02 13.90 11.28
C LYS A 69 11.52 14.23 11.27
N ALA A 70 11.94 15.16 10.44
CA ALA A 70 13.21 15.88 10.57
C ALA A 70 13.03 17.32 10.06
#